data_AF-A0A2R6NWG5-F1
#
_entry.id   AF-A0A2R6NWG5-F1
#
_cell.length_a   1.000
_cell.length_b   1.000
_cell.length_c   1.000
_cell.angle_alpha   90.00
_cell.angle_beta   90.00
_cell.angle_gamma   90.00
#
_symmetry.space_group_name_H-M   'P 1'
#
loop_
_entity.id
_entity.type
_entity.pdbx_description
1 polymer ?
#
loop_
_entity_poly.entity_id
_entity_poly.type
_entity_poly.pdbx_seq_one_letter_code
_entity_poly.pdbx_strand_id
1 'polypeptide(L)'
;MSLPLPETKRVRLVSGIFPKSHVDPENQLNNLADLHPFTEQERLFTLQLDIVVPSSDVLESELKELTAKYHTRRWKLSEFVIFARPLVNGVSLDSDLIALGTPGYQDDDVWCLDTRGILSLAVKTQSYQRLGLVGKRLPWKGCDDMYIQDVLEAWDMRRESWNVLYHVSTEDVDPTTELHIVQPVVRQMKTIHLPVPMISPRPTSLDLVEEWEEEVSSLFEWVGMACLGSQRYTSPSPTHWVTDLI
;
A
#
# COMPACT_ATOMS: atom_id res chain seq x y z
N MET A 1 14.92 20.04 16.87
CA MET A 1 14.80 20.26 15.42
C MET A 1 13.63 19.43 14.94
N SER A 2 12.61 20.06 14.36
CA SER A 2 11.42 19.40 13.82
C SER A 2 11.75 18.78 12.47
N LEU A 3 11.63 17.45 12.35
CA LEU A 3 11.77 16.75 11.08
C LEU A 3 10.55 17.08 10.20
N PRO A 4 10.73 17.30 8.88
CA PRO A 4 9.60 17.35 7.97
C PRO A 4 8.94 15.98 7.92
N LEU A 5 7.60 15.95 8.01
CA LEU A 5 6.82 14.74 7.81
C LEU A 5 7.13 14.17 6.42
N PRO A 6 7.21 12.84 6.27
CA PRO A 6 7.38 12.23 4.95
C PRO A 6 6.28 12.73 4.02
N GLU A 7 6.66 13.20 2.81
CA GLU A 7 5.69 13.46 1.76
C GLU A 7 5.01 12.13 1.44
N THR A 8 3.78 11.94 1.91
CA THR A 8 2.88 10.95 1.34
C THR A 8 2.64 11.35 -0.10
N LYS A 9 3.44 10.83 -1.03
CA LYS A 9 3.10 10.83 -2.45
C LYS A 9 1.90 9.91 -2.62
N ARG A 10 0.71 10.44 -2.31
CA ARG A 10 -0.55 9.85 -2.73
C ARG A 10 -0.54 9.93 -4.25
N VAL A 11 -0.43 8.78 -4.90
CA VAL A 11 -0.62 8.70 -6.34
C VAL A 11 -2.07 9.09 -6.62
N ARG A 12 -2.22 10.16 -7.38
CA ARG A 12 -3.48 10.83 -7.60
C ARG A 12 -4.06 10.39 -8.94
N LEU A 13 -5.10 9.57 -8.91
CA LEU A 13 -5.96 9.31 -10.05
C LEU A 13 -7.23 10.13 -9.88
N VAL A 14 -7.13 11.42 -10.20
CA VAL A 14 -8.31 12.29 -10.26
C VAL A 14 -8.85 12.18 -11.67
N SER A 15 -9.99 11.50 -11.78
CA SER A 15 -10.92 11.50 -12.90
C SER A 15 -10.41 12.16 -14.20
N GLY A 16 -10.29 11.38 -15.26
CA GLY A 16 -10.00 11.89 -16.58
C GLY A 16 -9.93 10.75 -17.59
N ILE A 17 -10.18 11.06 -18.86
CA ILE A 17 -9.70 10.22 -19.94
C ILE A 17 -8.18 10.32 -19.84
N PHE A 18 -7.48 9.20 -19.61
CA PHE A 18 -6.03 9.19 -19.71
C PHE A 18 -5.68 9.93 -21.00
N PRO A 19 -4.82 10.97 -20.95
CA PRO A 19 -4.44 11.67 -22.17
C PRO A 19 -4.04 10.58 -23.17
N LYS A 20 -4.51 10.69 -24.42
CA LYS A 20 -4.17 9.77 -25.52
C LYS A 20 -2.67 9.85 -25.79
N SER A 21 -1.88 9.39 -24.84
CA SER A 21 -0.45 9.20 -24.91
C SER A 21 -0.25 7.88 -25.64
N HIS A 22 0.93 7.69 -26.20
CA HIS A 22 1.30 6.43 -26.87
C HIS A 22 1.35 5.22 -25.92
N VAL A 23 1.13 5.42 -24.61
CA VAL A 23 1.16 4.38 -23.60
C VAL A 23 -0.27 4.08 -23.16
N ASP A 24 -0.61 2.79 -23.20
CA ASP A 24 -1.87 2.25 -22.75
C ASP A 24 -2.14 2.62 -21.27
N PRO A 25 -3.27 3.29 -20.98
CA PRO A 25 -3.72 3.61 -19.63
C PRO A 25 -3.68 2.46 -18.63
N GLU A 26 -4.09 1.27 -19.06
CA GLU A 26 -4.13 0.09 -18.19
C GLU A 26 -2.73 -0.29 -17.74
N ASN A 27 -1.76 -0.24 -18.67
CA ASN A 27 -0.36 -0.48 -18.34
C ASN A 27 0.20 0.58 -17.36
N GLN A 28 -0.23 1.83 -17.44
CA GLN A 28 0.21 2.84 -16.46
C GLN A 28 -0.34 2.55 -15.06
N LEU A 29 -1.61 2.15 -14.97
CA LEU A 29 -2.22 1.77 -13.69
C LEU A 29 -1.56 0.55 -13.08
N ASN A 30 -1.33 -0.49 -13.90
CA ASN A 30 -0.65 -1.70 -13.46
C ASN A 30 0.77 -1.38 -12.97
N ASN A 31 1.54 -0.60 -13.74
CA ASN A 31 2.87 -0.16 -13.31
C ASN A 31 2.84 0.62 -11.98
N LEU A 32 1.83 1.46 -11.75
CA LEU A 32 1.70 2.18 -10.49
C LEU A 32 1.37 1.24 -9.32
N ALA A 33 0.50 0.26 -9.54
CA ALA A 33 0.21 -0.77 -8.53
C ALA A 33 1.48 -1.57 -8.19
N ASP A 34 2.25 -1.96 -9.21
CA ASP A 34 3.48 -2.75 -9.06
C ASP A 34 4.60 -1.97 -8.34
N LEU A 35 4.61 -0.65 -8.45
CA LEU A 35 5.55 0.23 -7.74
C LEU A 35 5.20 0.43 -6.26
N HIS A 36 3.99 0.06 -5.85
CA HIS A 36 3.51 0.17 -4.48
C HIS A 36 3.03 -1.20 -3.95
N PRO A 37 3.89 -2.23 -3.93
CA PRO A 37 3.51 -3.60 -3.57
C PRO A 37 3.12 -3.72 -2.09
N PHE A 38 3.63 -2.80 -1.28
CA PHE A 38 3.19 -2.58 0.08
C PHE A 38 2.55 -1.22 0.13
N THR A 39 1.28 -1.19 0.46
CA THR A 39 0.65 0.05 0.90
C THR A 39 0.82 0.07 2.43
N GLU A 40 1.20 1.19 3.04
CA GLU A 40 1.37 1.31 4.49
C GLU A 40 0.40 2.34 5.07
N GLN A 41 -0.11 2.06 6.28
CA GLN A 41 -0.73 3.05 7.16
C GLN A 41 -0.08 2.95 8.55
N GLU A 42 0.43 4.07 9.04
CA GLU A 42 1.38 4.19 10.16
C GLU A 42 0.90 3.65 11.53
N ARG A 43 -0.34 3.16 11.69
CA ARG A 43 -0.84 2.63 12.97
C ARG A 43 -1.85 1.49 12.79
N LEU A 44 -1.43 0.29 13.21
CA LEU A 44 -2.17 -0.97 13.26
C LEU A 44 -2.64 -1.53 11.91
N PHE A 45 -1.72 -2.28 11.29
CA PHE A 45 -1.89 -3.51 10.50
C PHE A 45 -3.31 -3.93 10.09
N THR A 46 -3.93 -3.14 9.21
CA THR A 46 -4.59 -3.62 7.99
C THR A 46 -4.71 -2.41 7.09
N LEU A 47 -4.29 -2.55 5.84
CA LEU A 47 -4.56 -1.54 4.84
C LEU A 47 -6.06 -1.37 4.67
N GLN A 48 -6.54 -0.16 4.90
CA GLN A 48 -7.89 0.23 4.55
C GLN A 48 -7.83 0.93 3.19
N LEU A 49 -8.12 0.19 2.12
CA LEU A 49 -8.42 0.79 0.83
C LEU A 49 -9.89 1.17 0.84
N ASP A 50 -10.16 2.46 1.05
CA ASP A 50 -11.50 2.98 0.94
C ASP A 50 -11.76 3.45 -0.49
N ILE A 51 -12.84 2.94 -1.07
CA ILE A 51 -13.32 3.33 -2.39
C ILE A 51 -14.71 3.94 -2.16
N VAL A 52 -14.91 5.17 -2.63
CA VAL A 52 -16.20 5.86 -2.57
C VAL A 52 -16.71 6.01 -3.99
N VAL A 53 -17.88 5.41 -4.27
CA VAL A 53 -18.47 5.38 -5.61
C VAL A 53 -19.95 5.74 -5.57
N PRO A 54 -20.49 6.38 -6.64
CA PRO A 54 -21.93 6.52 -6.79
C PRO A 54 -22.64 5.17 -6.68
N SER A 55 -23.83 5.15 -6.07
CA SER A 55 -24.58 3.91 -5.88
C SER A 55 -24.83 3.19 -7.21
N SER A 56 -24.44 1.92 -7.24
CA SER A 56 -24.56 1.02 -8.38
C SER A 56 -24.66 -0.41 -7.87
N ASP A 57 -25.84 -1.03 -8.03
CA ASP A 57 -26.08 -2.41 -7.56
C ASP A 57 -25.13 -3.42 -8.20
N VAL A 58 -24.73 -3.18 -9.47
CA VAL A 58 -23.78 -4.01 -10.21
C VAL A 58 -22.41 -3.94 -9.55
N LEU A 59 -21.90 -2.73 -9.33
CA LEU A 59 -20.59 -2.54 -8.71
C LEU A 59 -20.57 -3.00 -7.25
N GLU A 60 -21.67 -2.81 -6.53
CA GLU A 60 -21.82 -3.34 -5.16
C GLU A 60 -21.66 -4.86 -5.13
N SER A 61 -22.31 -5.54 -6.08
CA SER A 61 -22.27 -7.00 -6.19
C SER A 61 -20.87 -7.48 -6.56
N GLU A 62 -20.25 -6.85 -7.57
CA GLU A 62 -18.88 -7.18 -8.00
C GLU A 62 -17.86 -6.93 -6.89
N LEU A 63 -17.94 -5.80 -6.19
CA LEU A 63 -17.06 -5.50 -5.05
C LEU A 63 -17.25 -6.52 -3.94
N LYS A 64 -18.48 -6.91 -3.59
CA LYS A 64 -18.75 -7.94 -2.56
C LYS A 64 -18.17 -9.31 -2.89
N GLU A 65 -18.01 -9.62 -4.18
CA GLU A 65 -17.42 -10.88 -4.63
C GLU A 65 -15.88 -10.88 -4.58
N LEU A 66 -15.24 -9.71 -4.45
CA LEU A 66 -13.79 -9.64 -4.32
C LEU A 66 -13.32 -10.32 -3.04
N THR A 67 -12.27 -11.13 -3.16
CA THR A 67 -11.59 -11.74 -2.03
C THR A 67 -10.10 -11.62 -2.21
N ALA A 68 -9.39 -11.20 -1.17
CA ALA A 68 -7.94 -11.26 -1.13
C ALA A 68 -7.49 -12.34 -0.13
N LYS A 69 -6.36 -12.97 -0.42
CA LYS A 69 -5.78 -14.00 0.42
C LYS A 69 -4.35 -13.64 0.75
N TYR A 70 -3.96 -13.80 2.01
CA TYR A 70 -2.56 -13.73 2.41
C TYR A 70 -2.32 -14.75 3.53
N HIS A 71 -1.06 -15.03 3.78
CA HIS A 71 -0.63 -16.00 4.77
C HIS A 71 0.21 -15.34 5.84
N THR A 72 0.14 -15.87 7.05
CA THR A 72 1.06 -15.50 8.12
C THR A 72 1.79 -16.71 8.66
N ARG A 73 3.08 -16.53 8.94
CA ARG A 73 3.89 -17.55 9.61
C ARG A 73 5.06 -16.93 10.36
N ARG A 74 5.52 -17.64 11.40
CA ARG A 74 6.76 -17.30 12.08
C ARG A 74 7.96 -17.94 11.39
N TRP A 75 8.87 -17.15 10.84
CA TRP A 75 10.08 -17.65 10.17
C TRP A 75 11.36 -17.01 10.65
N LYS A 76 12.45 -17.79 10.65
CA LYS A 76 13.78 -17.21 10.56
C LYS A 76 13.99 -16.64 9.16
N LEU A 77 14.82 -15.61 9.02
CA LEU A 77 15.02 -14.97 7.72
C LEU A 77 15.73 -15.92 6.74
N SER A 78 16.67 -16.75 7.21
CA SER A 78 17.28 -17.80 6.37
C SER A 78 16.26 -18.84 5.89
N GLU A 79 15.38 -19.29 6.78
CA GLU A 79 14.28 -20.21 6.45
C GLU A 79 13.34 -19.58 5.40
N PHE A 80 13.00 -18.30 5.57
CA PHE A 80 12.23 -17.53 4.58
C PHE A 80 12.91 -17.55 3.22
N VAL A 81 14.20 -17.24 3.16
CA VAL A 81 14.93 -17.17 1.88
C VAL A 81 14.99 -18.54 1.20
N ILE A 82 15.11 -19.64 1.96
CA ILE A 82 15.06 -20.99 1.39
C ILE A 82 13.68 -21.27 0.78
N PHE A 83 12.61 -20.93 1.50
CA PHE A 83 11.24 -21.06 1.01
C PHE A 83 10.98 -20.19 -0.24
N ALA A 84 11.44 -18.94 -0.23
CA ALA A 84 11.18 -17.96 -1.27
C ALA A 84 11.95 -18.24 -2.57
N ARG A 85 13.12 -18.87 -2.47
CA ARG A 85 14.02 -19.13 -3.60
C ARG A 85 13.35 -19.78 -4.82
N PRO A 86 12.56 -20.86 -4.70
CA PRO A 86 11.88 -21.43 -5.87
C PRO A 86 10.76 -20.56 -6.45
N LEU A 87 10.24 -19.58 -5.69
CA LEU A 87 9.14 -18.71 -6.09
C LEU A 87 9.62 -17.40 -6.74
N VAL A 88 10.88 -17.04 -6.51
CA VAL A 88 11.54 -15.91 -7.16
C VAL A 88 12.20 -16.42 -8.44
N ASN A 89 11.64 -16.07 -9.60
CA ASN A 89 12.22 -16.46 -10.87
C ASN A 89 13.59 -15.79 -11.05
N GLY A 90 14.66 -16.57 -11.15
CA GLY A 90 16.00 -16.00 -11.37
C GLY A 90 16.20 -15.41 -12.78
N VAL A 91 15.28 -15.66 -13.72
CA VAL A 91 15.40 -15.29 -15.13
C VAL A 91 14.52 -14.10 -15.51
N SER A 92 13.33 -13.95 -14.89
CA SER A 92 12.45 -12.78 -15.04
C SER A 92 12.45 -11.95 -13.76
N LEU A 93 12.27 -10.63 -13.86
CA LEU A 93 12.12 -9.75 -12.70
C LEU A 93 10.71 -9.83 -12.08
N ASP A 94 10.06 -10.99 -12.20
CA ASP A 94 8.71 -11.22 -11.72
C ASP A 94 8.75 -12.32 -10.66
N SER A 95 8.25 -12.00 -9.48
CA SER A 95 8.11 -12.90 -8.34
C SER A 95 6.64 -13.15 -8.09
N ASP A 96 6.27 -14.44 -7.99
CA ASP A 96 4.93 -14.83 -7.54
C ASP A 96 4.76 -14.65 -6.03
N LEU A 97 5.79 -14.18 -5.33
CA LEU A 97 5.84 -14.01 -3.89
C LEU A 97 6.10 -12.55 -3.52
N ILE A 98 5.23 -12.01 -2.68
CA ILE A 98 5.42 -10.74 -1.98
C ILE A 98 5.40 -11.04 -0.49
N ALA A 99 6.33 -10.47 0.28
CA ALA A 99 6.38 -10.70 1.72
C ALA A 99 6.82 -9.48 2.51
N LEU A 100 6.36 -9.40 3.76
CA LEU A 100 6.68 -8.38 4.73
C LEU A 100 6.99 -9.05 6.08
N GLY A 101 8.22 -8.89 6.55
CA GLY A 101 8.61 -9.21 7.91
C GLY A 101 8.25 -8.08 8.85
N THR A 102 7.30 -8.33 9.75
CA THR A 102 6.86 -7.33 10.73
C THR A 102 7.76 -7.30 11.97
N PRO A 103 7.96 -6.12 12.55
CA PRO A 103 8.82 -5.99 13.72
C PRO A 103 8.27 -6.79 14.90
N GLY A 104 9.17 -7.36 15.71
CA GLY A 104 8.81 -7.91 17.00
C GLY A 104 8.51 -6.82 18.03
N TYR A 105 7.98 -7.18 19.20
CA TYR A 105 7.59 -6.22 20.25
C TYR A 105 8.72 -5.26 20.72
N GLN A 106 9.98 -5.67 20.57
CA GLN A 106 11.15 -4.88 21.00
C GLN A 106 12.04 -4.42 19.84
N ASP A 107 11.58 -4.62 18.61
CA ASP A 107 12.37 -4.41 17.40
C ASP A 107 11.65 -3.43 16.48
N ASP A 108 12.40 -2.54 15.82
CA ASP A 108 11.81 -1.71 14.76
C ASP A 108 12.43 -2.05 13.40
N ASP A 109 13.29 -3.06 13.34
CA ASP A 109 13.81 -3.53 12.07
C ASP A 109 12.68 -4.23 11.32
N VAL A 110 12.59 -3.98 10.02
CA VAL A 110 11.59 -4.55 9.13
C VAL A 110 12.27 -5.00 7.85
N TRP A 111 11.64 -5.89 7.11
CA TRP A 111 12.14 -6.27 5.80
C TRP A 111 10.97 -6.62 4.90
N CYS A 112 11.18 -6.52 3.59
CA CYS A 112 10.19 -6.90 2.60
C CYS A 112 10.83 -7.59 1.40
N LEU A 113 10.07 -8.46 0.74
CA LEU A 113 10.38 -9.04 -0.56
C LEU A 113 9.34 -8.50 -1.55
N ASP A 114 9.78 -7.65 -2.48
CA ASP A 114 8.88 -7.03 -3.45
C ASP A 114 8.51 -7.98 -4.62
N THR A 115 7.63 -7.51 -5.51
CA THR A 115 7.20 -8.22 -6.73
C THR A 115 8.34 -8.54 -7.69
N ARG A 116 9.52 -7.94 -7.52
CA ARG A 116 10.72 -8.22 -8.33
C ARG A 116 11.63 -9.26 -7.70
N GLY A 117 11.24 -9.82 -6.56
CA GLY A 117 12.07 -10.74 -5.78
C GLY A 117 13.25 -10.05 -5.09
N ILE A 118 13.21 -8.72 -4.93
CA ILE A 118 14.26 -7.97 -4.23
C ILE A 118 13.93 -7.96 -2.73
N LEU A 119 14.78 -8.62 -1.94
CA LEU A 119 14.73 -8.54 -0.49
C LEU A 119 15.34 -7.21 -0.04
N SER A 120 14.56 -6.38 0.64
CA SER A 120 15.00 -5.10 1.22
C SER A 120 14.84 -5.18 2.75
N LEU A 121 15.87 -4.79 3.52
CA LEU A 121 15.81 -4.83 4.99
C LEU A 121 16.02 -3.43 5.54
N ALA A 122 15.05 -2.79 6.18
CA ALA A 122 15.25 -1.54 6.92
C ALA A 122 15.62 -1.85 8.37
N VAL A 123 16.82 -1.44 8.79
CA VAL A 123 17.42 -1.90 10.05
C VAL A 123 18.02 -0.72 10.81
N LYS A 124 17.96 -0.74 12.14
CA LYS A 124 18.61 0.27 12.99
C LYS A 124 20.12 0.24 12.79
N THR A 125 20.76 1.40 12.94
CA THR A 125 22.23 1.56 12.91
C THR A 125 22.96 0.53 13.77
N GLN A 126 22.46 0.24 14.98
CA GLN A 126 23.07 -0.74 15.87
C GLN A 126 23.00 -2.16 15.30
N SER A 127 21.86 -2.55 14.74
CA SER A 127 21.71 -3.83 14.05
C SER A 127 22.66 -3.89 12.85
N TYR A 128 22.60 -2.88 11.99
CA TYR A 128 23.42 -2.76 10.79
C TYR A 128 24.92 -2.94 11.08
N GLN A 129 25.47 -2.15 12.01
CA GLN A 129 26.89 -2.20 12.38
C GLN A 129 27.30 -3.57 12.92
N ARG A 130 26.46 -4.19 13.75
CA ARG A 130 26.75 -5.49 14.34
C ARG A 130 26.69 -6.64 13.34
N LEU A 131 25.96 -6.46 12.25
CA LEU A 131 25.82 -7.46 11.20
C LEU A 131 26.98 -7.44 10.22
N GLY A 132 27.78 -6.36 10.21
CA GLY A 132 28.95 -6.25 9.35
C GLY A 132 28.62 -6.25 7.86
N LEU A 133 27.39 -5.87 7.50
CA LEU A 133 26.91 -5.86 6.13
C LEU A 133 27.66 -4.81 5.28
N VAL A 134 28.12 -5.17 4.08
CA VAL A 134 28.76 -4.28 3.07
C VAL A 134 27.82 -4.08 1.86
N GLY A 135 27.73 -2.87 1.30
CA GLY A 135 26.54 -2.37 0.60
C GLY A 135 26.61 -0.86 0.35
N LYS A 136 25.61 -0.29 -0.33
CA LYS A 136 25.60 1.12 -0.75
C LYS A 136 24.58 1.91 0.06
N ARG A 137 25.04 3.00 0.69
CA ARG A 137 24.20 3.97 1.41
C ARG A 137 23.07 4.47 0.50
N LEU A 138 21.81 4.31 0.93
CA LEU A 138 20.66 4.87 0.21
C LEU A 138 20.69 6.41 0.30
N PRO A 139 20.34 7.14 -0.77
CA PRO A 139 20.43 8.60 -0.80
C PRO A 139 19.28 9.31 -0.05
N TRP A 140 18.66 8.67 0.95
CA TRP A 140 17.56 9.24 1.72
C TRP A 140 18.08 9.91 3.00
N LYS A 141 17.83 11.22 3.15
CA LYS A 141 18.16 11.96 4.37
C LYS A 141 17.34 11.40 5.54
N GLY A 142 17.99 10.81 6.54
CA GLY A 142 17.36 10.31 7.76
C GLY A 142 17.15 8.79 7.83
N CYS A 143 17.65 8.03 6.85
CA CYS A 143 17.66 6.56 6.86
C CYS A 143 19.04 6.05 6.44
N ASP A 144 20.04 6.27 7.30
CA ASP A 144 21.45 6.31 6.92
C ASP A 144 22.15 4.95 6.71
N ASP A 145 21.52 3.78 6.93
CA ASP A 145 22.25 2.51 7.09
C ASP A 145 21.53 1.23 6.53
N MET A 146 21.79 0.75 5.29
CA MET A 146 21.17 -0.49 4.71
C MET A 146 21.98 -1.30 3.65
N TYR A 147 22.12 -2.64 3.79
CA TYR A 147 23.15 -3.49 3.11
C TYR A 147 22.81 -5.04 3.10
N ILE A 148 23.30 -5.94 2.17
CA ILE A 148 22.92 -7.42 2.06
C ILE A 148 24.04 -8.42 1.60
N GLN A 149 24.01 -9.64 2.19
CA GLN A 149 24.52 -11.00 1.80
C GLN A 149 25.70 -11.57 2.65
N ASP A 150 25.60 -12.86 3.04
CA ASP A 150 26.36 -13.63 4.08
C ASP A 150 25.97 -13.41 5.56
N VAL A 151 24.94 -12.61 5.80
CA VAL A 151 24.58 -12.16 7.15
C VAL A 151 23.35 -12.86 7.73
N LEU A 152 22.60 -13.63 6.92
CA LEU A 152 21.30 -14.17 7.34
C LEU A 152 21.42 -15.16 8.52
N GLU A 153 22.46 -15.99 8.55
CA GLU A 153 22.69 -16.89 9.69
C GLU A 153 23.07 -16.12 10.97
N ALA A 154 23.94 -15.11 10.83
CA ALA A 154 24.31 -14.23 11.93
C ALA A 154 23.13 -13.39 12.44
N TRP A 155 22.20 -13.06 11.54
CA TRP A 155 20.94 -12.40 11.84
C TRP A 155 20.02 -13.31 12.64
N ASP A 156 19.82 -14.54 12.17
CA ASP A 156 18.92 -15.51 12.80
C ASP A 156 19.42 -16.04 14.15
N MET A 157 20.73 -16.07 14.38
CA MET A 157 21.27 -16.43 15.71
C MET A 157 20.91 -15.40 16.79
N ARG A 158 20.63 -14.16 16.40
CA ARG A 158 20.43 -13.04 17.34
C ARG A 158 18.97 -12.72 17.57
N ARG A 159 18.11 -13.08 16.63
CA ARG A 159 16.70 -12.72 16.63
C ARG A 159 15.82 -13.94 16.73
N GLU A 160 14.68 -13.74 17.36
CA GLU A 160 13.58 -14.69 17.24
C GLU A 160 13.02 -14.72 15.82
N SER A 161 12.19 -15.71 15.53
CA SER A 161 11.46 -15.80 14.28
C SER A 161 10.53 -14.59 14.09
N TRP A 162 10.56 -14.03 12.89
CA TRP A 162 9.74 -12.93 12.39
C TRP A 162 8.31 -13.36 12.17
N ASN A 163 7.34 -12.50 12.47
CA ASN A 163 5.99 -12.65 11.94
C ASN A 163 6.00 -12.16 10.50
N VAL A 164 5.93 -13.09 9.56
CA VAL A 164 5.95 -12.80 8.13
C VAL A 164 4.54 -12.84 7.60
N LEU A 165 4.11 -11.74 6.98
CA LEU A 165 2.91 -11.69 6.14
C LEU A 165 3.37 -11.88 4.70
N TYR A 166 2.73 -12.76 3.94
CA TYR A 166 3.08 -12.94 2.54
C TYR A 166 1.89 -13.33 1.68
N HIS A 167 1.96 -12.98 0.41
CA HIS A 167 1.03 -13.41 -0.62
C HIS A 167 1.80 -14.21 -1.66
N VAL A 168 1.24 -15.32 -2.10
CA VAL A 168 1.79 -16.16 -3.16
C VAL A 168 0.71 -16.46 -4.20
N SER A 169 1.04 -16.30 -5.47
CA SER A 169 0.09 -16.55 -6.59
C SER A 169 -0.24 -18.03 -6.79
N THR A 170 0.59 -18.92 -6.25
CA THR A 170 0.46 -20.38 -6.42
C THR A 170 -0.40 -21.00 -5.32
N GLU A 171 -1.11 -22.09 -5.65
CA GLU A 171 -1.95 -22.81 -4.69
C GLU A 171 -1.14 -23.74 -3.76
N ASP A 172 0.14 -23.97 -4.06
CA ASP A 172 1.03 -24.86 -3.29
C ASP A 172 1.64 -24.12 -2.10
N VAL A 173 0.80 -23.88 -1.08
CA VAL A 173 1.22 -23.20 0.14
C VAL A 173 1.41 -24.21 1.27
N ASP A 174 2.49 -24.03 2.05
CA ASP A 174 2.79 -24.87 3.20
C ASP A 174 1.58 -24.92 4.17
N PRO A 175 1.06 -26.12 4.51
CA PRO A 175 -0.13 -26.29 5.36
C PRO A 175 0.06 -25.80 6.79
N THR A 176 1.29 -25.52 7.22
CA THR A 176 1.60 -24.96 8.55
C THR A 176 1.40 -23.44 8.63
N THR A 177 1.00 -22.81 7.53
CA THR A 177 0.80 -21.37 7.44
C THR A 177 -0.65 -21.01 7.77
N GLU A 178 -0.84 -19.89 8.45
CA GLU A 178 -2.19 -19.42 8.75
C GLU A 178 -2.71 -18.62 7.55
N LEU A 179 -3.77 -19.11 6.92
CA LEU A 179 -4.44 -18.45 5.81
C LEU A 179 -5.42 -17.39 6.32
N HIS A 180 -5.27 -16.18 5.82
CA HIS A 180 -6.19 -15.06 6.04
C HIS A 180 -6.93 -14.75 4.75
N ILE A 181 -8.25 -14.63 4.85
CA ILE A 181 -9.12 -14.22 3.75
C ILE A 181 -9.71 -12.86 4.13
N VAL A 182 -9.47 -11.86 3.28
CA VAL A 182 -10.00 -10.51 3.44
C VAL A 182 -11.12 -10.31 2.43
N GLN A 183 -12.25 -9.83 2.92
CA GLN A 183 -13.39 -9.42 2.11
C GLN A 183 -13.59 -7.92 2.28
N PRO A 184 -14.00 -7.21 1.21
CA PRO A 184 -14.31 -5.80 1.31
C PRO A 184 -15.55 -5.58 2.16
N VAL A 185 -15.54 -4.48 2.91
CA VAL A 185 -16.68 -4.04 3.70
C VAL A 185 -17.41 -2.97 2.92
N VAL A 186 -18.56 -3.33 2.36
CA VAL A 186 -19.36 -2.40 1.55
C VAL A 186 -20.40 -1.70 2.43
N ARG A 187 -20.46 -0.36 2.36
CA ARG A 187 -21.33 0.46 3.20
C ARG A 187 -22.11 1.47 2.38
N GLN A 188 -23.41 1.24 2.24
CA GLN A 188 -24.26 2.22 1.60
C GLN A 188 -24.51 3.43 2.53
N MET A 189 -24.29 4.63 2.01
CA MET A 189 -24.61 5.87 2.69
C MET A 189 -25.69 6.63 1.90
N LYS A 190 -26.78 6.97 2.58
CA LYS A 190 -27.93 7.65 1.97
C LYS A 190 -27.88 9.15 2.23
N THR A 191 -28.41 9.93 1.28
CA THR A 191 -28.60 11.38 1.45
C THR A 191 -27.28 12.13 1.70
N ILE A 192 -26.24 11.80 0.93
CA ILE A 192 -24.95 12.50 0.99
C ILE A 192 -24.88 13.60 -0.07
N HIS A 193 -24.31 14.74 0.32
CA HIS A 193 -23.93 15.78 -0.62
C HIS A 193 -22.65 15.39 -1.36
N LEU A 194 -22.79 15.02 -2.63
CA LEU A 194 -21.67 14.80 -3.54
C LEU A 194 -21.15 16.15 -4.05
N PRO A 195 -19.86 16.49 -3.84
CA PRO A 195 -19.26 17.56 -4.62
C PRO A 195 -19.32 17.13 -6.08
N VAL A 196 -19.70 18.02 -6.99
CA VAL A 196 -19.57 17.77 -8.43
C VAL A 196 -18.12 18.10 -8.76
N PRO A 197 -17.21 17.12 -8.94
CA PRO A 197 -15.81 17.43 -9.15
C PRO A 197 -15.67 17.98 -10.57
N MET A 198 -15.50 19.29 -10.68
CA MET A 198 -15.12 19.95 -11.94
C MET A 198 -13.60 20.12 -12.02
N ILE A 199 -12.85 19.11 -11.58
CA ILE A 199 -11.39 19.22 -11.50
C ILE A 199 -10.82 19.16 -12.91
N SER A 200 -10.33 20.30 -13.39
CA SER A 200 -9.61 20.40 -14.65
C SER A 200 -8.25 19.69 -14.57
N PRO A 201 -7.61 19.33 -15.70
CA PRO A 201 -6.21 18.86 -15.69
C PRO A 201 -5.31 19.89 -15.00
N ARG A 202 -4.25 19.45 -14.31
CA ARG A 202 -3.34 20.35 -13.59
C ARG A 202 -2.87 21.47 -14.52
N PRO A 203 -3.15 22.74 -14.20
CA PRO A 203 -2.71 23.85 -15.04
C PRO A 203 -1.19 24.00 -14.99
N THR A 204 -0.62 24.62 -16.02
CA THR A 204 0.81 24.94 -16.08
C THR A 204 1.13 26.34 -15.55
N SER A 205 0.13 27.23 -15.50
CA SER A 205 0.27 28.58 -14.94
C SER A 205 0.28 28.55 -13.42
N LEU A 206 1.29 29.15 -12.79
CA LEU A 206 1.44 29.17 -11.32
C LEU A 206 0.18 29.73 -10.63
N ASP A 207 -0.39 30.81 -11.15
CA ASP A 207 -1.59 31.45 -10.57
C ASP A 207 -2.81 30.52 -10.52
N LEU A 208 -2.91 29.58 -11.48
CA LEU A 208 -4.00 28.60 -11.53
C LEU A 208 -3.68 27.31 -10.77
N VAL A 209 -2.39 27.05 -10.50
CA VAL A 209 -1.97 25.86 -9.76
C VAL A 209 -2.47 25.93 -8.32
N GLU A 210 -2.40 27.10 -7.69
CA GLU A 210 -2.87 27.27 -6.31
C GLU A 210 -4.39 27.00 -6.18
N GLU A 211 -5.20 27.58 -7.06
CA GLU A 211 -6.67 27.36 -7.10
C GLU A 211 -7.00 25.88 -7.34
N TRP A 212 -6.32 25.25 -8.29
CA TRP A 212 -6.48 23.82 -8.56
C TRP A 212 -6.05 22.95 -7.38
N GLU A 213 -4.98 23.31 -6.66
CA GLU A 213 -4.54 22.59 -5.46
C GLU A 213 -5.55 22.72 -4.32
N GLU A 214 -6.20 23.88 -4.18
CA GLU A 214 -7.28 24.12 -3.22
C GLU A 214 -8.52 23.27 -3.52
N GLU A 215 -9.00 23.26 -4.77
CA GLU A 215 -10.14 22.42 -5.21
C GLU A 215 -9.90 20.94 -4.91
N VAL A 216 -8.67 20.49 -5.17
CA VAL A 216 -8.25 19.11 -4.98
C VAL A 216 -8.17 18.76 -3.51
N SER A 217 -7.57 19.65 -2.72
CA SER A 217 -7.47 19.51 -1.26
C SER A 217 -8.87 19.37 -0.66
N SER A 218 -9.81 20.21 -1.12
CA SER A 218 -11.22 20.15 -0.73
C SER A 218 -11.88 18.80 -1.09
N LEU A 219 -11.62 18.26 -2.30
CA LEU A 219 -12.09 16.92 -2.66
C LEU A 219 -11.49 15.84 -1.76
N PHE A 220 -10.19 15.89 -1.46
CA PHE A 220 -9.54 14.91 -0.58
C PHE A 220 -10.05 14.97 0.85
N GLU A 221 -10.32 16.17 1.37
CA GLU A 221 -10.97 16.34 2.66
C GLU A 221 -12.35 15.71 2.65
N TRP A 222 -13.14 15.99 1.60
CA TRP A 222 -14.47 15.40 1.45
C TRP A 222 -14.41 13.86 1.42
N VAL A 223 -13.54 13.28 0.59
CA VAL A 223 -13.36 11.81 0.49
C VAL A 223 -12.94 11.24 1.83
N GLY A 224 -11.92 11.81 2.47
CA GLY A 224 -11.42 11.33 3.77
C GLY A 224 -12.50 11.34 4.84
N MET A 225 -13.32 12.39 4.88
CA MET A 225 -14.43 12.50 5.82
C MET A 225 -15.60 11.56 5.47
N ALA A 226 -15.83 11.27 4.19
CA ALA A 226 -16.80 10.26 3.75
C ALA A 226 -16.37 8.85 4.20
N CYS A 227 -15.09 8.47 4.00
CA CYS A 227 -14.53 7.19 4.44
C CYS A 227 -14.60 7.01 5.96
N LEU A 228 -14.46 8.10 6.72
CA LEU A 228 -14.61 8.11 8.19
C LEU A 228 -16.07 8.03 8.66
N GLY A 229 -17.05 8.02 7.76
CA GLY A 229 -18.47 8.00 8.11
C GLY A 229 -18.97 9.27 8.78
N SER A 230 -18.39 10.43 8.45
CA SER A 230 -18.74 11.71 9.07
C SER A 230 -20.19 12.12 8.80
N GLN A 231 -20.94 12.42 9.86
CA GLN A 231 -22.31 12.95 9.79
C GLN A 231 -22.38 14.39 9.28
N ARG A 232 -21.24 15.09 9.13
CA ARG A 232 -21.25 16.50 8.68
C ARG A 232 -21.84 16.69 7.28
N TYR A 233 -21.95 15.62 6.49
CA TYR A 233 -22.52 15.65 5.13
C TYR A 233 -23.95 15.10 5.03
N THR A 234 -24.54 14.65 6.14
CA THR A 234 -25.98 14.33 6.17
C THR A 234 -26.74 15.64 6.27
N SER A 235 -27.32 16.11 5.16
CA SER A 235 -28.13 17.32 5.15
C SER A 235 -29.48 17.06 5.85
N PRO A 236 -29.90 17.92 6.79
CA PRO A 236 -31.22 17.81 7.41
C PRO A 236 -32.37 18.30 6.51
N SER A 237 -32.11 18.89 5.34
CA SER A 237 -33.15 19.48 4.48
C SER A 237 -33.36 18.69 3.18
N PRO A 238 -34.58 18.19 2.89
CA PRO A 238 -34.87 17.32 1.75
C PRO A 238 -35.10 18.04 0.40
N THR A 239 -34.72 19.32 0.26
CA THR A 239 -35.33 20.14 -0.79
C THR A 239 -34.75 20.02 -2.19
N HIS A 240 -33.53 19.54 -2.43
CA HIS A 240 -33.11 19.09 -3.77
C HIS A 240 -31.89 18.17 -3.57
N TRP A 241 -31.71 17.21 -4.49
CA TRP A 241 -30.59 16.26 -4.60
C TRP A 241 -30.76 14.94 -3.81
N VAL A 242 -30.90 13.83 -4.55
CA VAL A 242 -30.88 12.45 -4.05
C VAL A 242 -29.90 11.66 -4.90
N THR A 243 -28.75 11.33 -4.32
CA THR A 243 -27.87 10.28 -4.82
C THR A 243 -27.35 9.52 -3.62
N ASP A 244 -27.47 8.20 -3.68
CA ASP A 244 -26.90 7.30 -2.69
C ASP A 244 -25.43 7.01 -3.04
N LEU A 245 -24.61 6.74 -2.03
CA LEU A 245 -23.20 6.35 -2.14
C LEU A 245 -23.00 4.92 -1.63
N ILE A 246 -21.99 4.25 -2.16
CA ILE A 246 -21.51 2.93 -1.73
C ILE A 246 -20.04 3.03 -1.33
#